data_AF-X1NEH0-F1
#
_entry.id   AF-X1NEH0-F1
#
_cell.length_a   1.000
_cell.length_b   1.000
_cell.length_c   1.000
_cell.angle_alpha   90.00
_cell.angle_beta   90.00
_cell.angle_gamma   90.00
#
_symmetry.space_group_name_H-M   'P 1'
#
loop_
_entity.id
_entity.type
_entity.pdbx_description
1 polymer ?
#
loop_
_entity_poly.entity_id
_entity_poly.type
_entity_poly.pdbx_seq_one_letter_code
_entity_poly.pdbx_strand_id
1 'polypeptide(L)'
;MRKIFLCILAVNILFLSCSKSDLKIEKLTIVYSGNIGGKKNPCGCTPTMGGFARKSTVIKGLKSECENIIVLDSGAMLYATNFLSPPLDYIFRLDAYISAMAADKIGSDAVNVSSFDLSNSVDSLLAIDKVTSFPWLSSNLIWK
;
A
#
# COMPACT_ATOMS: atom_id res chain seq x y z
N MET A 1 4.61 44.50 -42.00
CA MET A 1 5.14 43.13 -42.08
C MET A 1 5.28 42.44 -40.72
N ARG A 2 5.86 43.08 -39.69
CA ARG A 2 6.00 42.49 -38.32
C ARG A 2 4.67 42.08 -37.65
N LYS A 3 3.59 42.85 -37.84
CA LYS A 3 2.26 42.54 -37.28
C LYS A 3 1.59 41.32 -37.94
N ILE A 4 1.82 41.12 -39.25
CA ILE A 4 1.29 39.97 -40.00
C ILE A 4 2.02 38.69 -39.58
N PHE A 5 3.35 38.77 -39.38
CA PHE A 5 4.15 37.64 -38.89
C PHE A 5 3.75 37.22 -37.46
N LEU A 6 3.43 38.17 -36.58
CA LEU A 6 2.90 37.87 -35.24
C LEU A 6 1.52 37.20 -35.27
N CYS A 7 0.63 37.60 -36.19
CA CYS A 7 -0.67 36.95 -36.34
C CYS A 7 -0.55 35.50 -36.84
N ILE A 8 0.35 35.23 -37.79
CA ILE A 8 0.58 33.86 -38.30
C ILE A 8 1.16 32.96 -37.20
N LEU A 9 2.07 33.48 -36.37
CA LEU A 9 2.63 32.73 -35.24
C LEU A 9 1.57 32.43 -34.16
N ALA A 10 0.72 33.40 -33.84
CA ALA A 10 -0.37 33.22 -32.87
C ALA A 10 -1.43 32.21 -33.34
N VAL A 11 -1.73 32.20 -34.65
CA VAL A 11 -2.68 31.25 -35.25
C VAL A 11 -2.15 29.81 -35.22
N ASN A 12 -0.85 29.60 -35.47
CA ASN A 12 -0.24 28.27 -35.38
C ASN A 12 -0.20 27.70 -33.94
N ILE A 13 -0.03 28.57 -32.93
CA ILE A 13 -0.08 28.16 -31.51
C ILE A 13 -1.50 27.74 -31.10
N LEU A 14 -2.54 28.36 -31.67
CA LEU A 14 -3.94 28.01 -31.39
C LEU A 14 -4.35 26.66 -32.02
N PHE A 15 -3.78 26.27 -33.17
CA PHE A 15 -4.09 24.99 -33.81
C PHE A 15 -3.38 23.78 -33.19
N LEU A 16 -2.29 23.97 -32.45
CA LEU A 16 -1.58 22.90 -31.73
C LEU A 16 -2.25 22.50 -30.41
N SER A 17 -3.22 23.27 -29.91
CA SER A 17 -3.77 23.10 -28.56
C SER A 17 -5.01 22.18 -28.48
N CYS A 18 -5.38 21.49 -29.56
CA CYS A 18 -6.59 20.67 -29.59
C CYS A 18 -6.35 19.28 -30.22
N SER A 19 -5.34 18.56 -29.72
CA SER A 19 -5.34 17.10 -29.83
C SER A 19 -6.37 16.54 -28.85
N LYS A 20 -7.45 15.93 -29.36
CA LYS A 20 -8.28 15.05 -28.55
C LYS A 20 -7.38 13.92 -28.06
N SER A 21 -7.09 13.88 -26.77
CA SER A 21 -6.48 12.70 -26.18
C SER A 21 -7.47 11.56 -26.35
N ASP A 22 -7.16 10.60 -27.21
CA ASP A 22 -7.91 9.35 -27.26
C ASP A 22 -7.87 8.73 -25.87
N LEU A 23 -9.05 8.48 -25.29
CA LEU A 23 -9.19 7.84 -24.00
C LEU A 23 -8.65 6.42 -24.10
N LYS A 24 -7.38 6.25 -23.72
CA LYS A 24 -6.74 4.94 -23.65
C LYS A 24 -7.37 4.19 -22.48
N ILE A 25 -8.14 3.14 -22.80
CA ILE A 25 -8.69 2.24 -21.79
C ILE A 25 -7.53 1.41 -21.25
N GLU A 26 -7.10 1.72 -20.03
CA GLU A 26 -6.06 0.97 -19.33
C GLU A 26 -6.69 0.06 -18.26
N LYS A 27 -6.23 -1.18 -18.20
CA LYS A 27 -6.66 -2.14 -17.16
C LYS A 27 -5.89 -1.84 -15.88
N LEU A 28 -6.60 -1.61 -14.78
CA LEU A 28 -6.00 -1.53 -13.44
C LEU A 28 -6.26 -2.84 -12.69
N THR A 29 -5.19 -3.47 -12.19
CA THR A 29 -5.26 -4.62 -11.29
C THR A 29 -5.09 -4.17 -9.85
N ILE A 30 -6.06 -4.47 -8.99
CA ILE A 30 -5.96 -4.22 -7.55
C ILE A 30 -5.80 -5.56 -6.83
N VAL A 31 -4.72 -5.69 -6.08
CA VAL A 31 -4.47 -6.82 -5.19
C VAL A 31 -4.58 -6.31 -3.76
N TYR A 32 -5.34 -6.98 -2.91
CA TYR A 32 -5.50 -6.54 -1.54
C TYR A 32 -5.46 -7.71 -0.54
N SER A 33 -5.04 -7.40 0.68
CA SER A 33 -5.18 -8.27 1.84
C SER A 33 -5.64 -7.48 3.07
N GLY A 34 -5.79 -8.14 4.20
CA GLY A 34 -6.07 -7.52 5.49
C GLY A 34 -6.14 -8.56 6.60
N ASN A 35 -6.27 -8.11 7.84
CA ASN A 35 -6.40 -8.96 9.02
C ASN A 35 -5.25 -10.01 9.14
N ILE A 36 -4.03 -9.63 8.77
CA ILE A 36 -2.85 -10.49 8.89
C ILE A 36 -2.53 -10.77 10.36
N GLY A 37 -2.71 -9.77 11.22
CA GLY A 37 -2.58 -9.87 12.68
C GLY A 37 -1.23 -10.41 13.14
N GLY A 38 -0.14 -10.00 12.50
CA GLY A 38 1.22 -10.43 12.84
C GLY A 38 1.61 -11.84 12.35
N LYS A 39 0.72 -12.54 11.62
CA LYS A 39 0.95 -13.92 11.18
C LYS A 39 1.90 -13.97 9.99
N LYS A 40 3.19 -14.13 10.29
CA LYS A 40 4.27 -14.24 9.30
C LYS A 40 4.31 -15.56 8.53
N ASN A 41 3.98 -16.66 9.21
CA ASN A 41 4.08 -18.02 8.69
C ASN A 41 2.70 -18.60 8.34
N PRO A 42 2.64 -19.63 7.48
CA PRO A 42 1.42 -20.38 7.27
C PRO A 42 0.85 -20.90 8.60
N CYS A 43 -0.44 -20.70 8.83
CA CYS A 43 -1.11 -21.13 10.05
C CYS A 43 -2.59 -21.40 9.79
N GLY A 44 -3.33 -21.83 10.83
CA GLY A 44 -4.76 -22.09 10.74
C GLY A 44 -5.08 -23.48 10.18
N CYS A 45 -5.94 -23.52 9.16
CA CYS A 45 -6.54 -24.73 8.59
C CYS A 45 -5.51 -25.80 8.20
N THR A 46 -5.95 -27.04 7.96
CA THR A 46 -5.12 -28.11 7.42
C THR A 46 -5.50 -28.34 5.95
N PRO A 47 -4.61 -28.10 4.97
CA PRO A 47 -3.21 -27.68 5.14
C PRO A 47 -3.10 -26.19 5.55
N THR A 48 -2.03 -25.84 6.28
CA THR A 48 -1.78 -24.47 6.74
C THR A 48 -1.75 -23.50 5.56
N MET A 49 -2.39 -22.34 5.71
CA MET A 49 -2.56 -21.35 4.64
C MET A 49 -1.89 -20.01 4.97
N GLY A 50 -1.65 -19.20 3.94
CA GLY A 50 -1.15 -17.83 4.08
C GLY A 50 0.34 -17.71 4.36
N GLY A 51 0.71 -16.68 5.12
CA GLY A 51 2.10 -16.28 5.38
C GLY A 51 2.70 -15.39 4.28
N PHE A 52 3.63 -14.52 4.67
CA PHE A 52 4.22 -13.52 3.77
C PHE A 52 5.01 -14.14 2.62
N ALA A 53 5.64 -15.30 2.82
CA ALA A 53 6.36 -16.00 1.75
C ALA A 53 5.43 -16.39 0.61
N ARG A 54 4.26 -16.98 0.91
CA ARG A 54 3.27 -17.36 -0.11
C ARG A 54 2.63 -16.14 -0.75
N LYS A 55 2.29 -15.11 0.05
CA LYS A 55 1.81 -13.81 -0.45
C LYS A 55 2.81 -13.19 -1.43
N SER A 56 4.10 -13.23 -1.13
CA SER A 56 5.16 -12.71 -2.01
C SER A 56 5.21 -13.43 -3.35
N THR A 57 5.11 -14.77 -3.37
CA THR A 57 5.10 -15.55 -4.61
C THR A 57 3.93 -15.16 -5.51
N VAL A 58 2.72 -15.04 -4.94
CA VAL A 58 1.53 -14.64 -5.70
C VAL A 58 1.69 -13.23 -6.26
N ILE A 59 2.10 -12.26 -5.44
CA ILE A 59 2.28 -10.87 -5.88
C ILE A 59 3.38 -10.74 -6.94
N LYS A 60 4.48 -11.48 -6.83
CA LYS A 60 5.53 -11.49 -7.85
C LYS A 60 5.03 -12.04 -9.19
N GLY A 61 4.24 -13.11 -9.17
CA GLY A 61 3.59 -13.64 -10.37
C GLY A 61 2.69 -12.59 -11.01
N LEU A 62 1.79 -11.97 -10.23
CA LEU A 62 0.90 -10.93 -10.72
C LEU A 62 1.64 -9.71 -11.26
N LYS A 63 2.71 -9.26 -10.60
CA LYS A 63 3.57 -8.15 -11.07
C LYS A 63 4.31 -8.48 -12.37
N SER A 64 4.54 -9.76 -12.68
CA SER A 64 5.14 -10.17 -13.96
C SER A 64 4.14 -10.23 -15.13
N GLU A 65 2.84 -10.29 -14.83
CA GLU A 65 1.76 -10.42 -15.82
C GLU A 65 0.94 -9.13 -16.01
N CYS A 66 0.90 -8.26 -14.99
CA CYS A 66 0.10 -7.04 -14.98
C CYS A 66 0.99 -5.79 -15.02
N GLU A 67 0.76 -4.92 -16.01
CA GLU A 67 1.49 -3.65 -16.17
C GLU A 67 1.07 -2.60 -15.12
N ASN A 68 -0.23 -2.42 -14.93
CA ASN A 68 -0.81 -1.46 -13.97
C ASN A 68 -1.40 -2.21 -12.78
N ILE A 69 -0.58 -2.46 -11.76
CA ILE A 69 -0.97 -3.17 -10.54
C ILE A 69 -0.74 -2.33 -9.30
N ILE A 70 -1.70 -2.35 -8.38
CA ILE A 70 -1.59 -1.76 -7.04
C ILE A 70 -1.83 -2.85 -5.99
N VAL A 71 -0.96 -2.93 -4.99
CA VAL A 71 -0.97 -3.87 -3.87
C VAL A 71 -1.32 -3.12 -2.58
N LEU A 72 -2.46 -3.45 -1.99
CA LEU A 72 -2.99 -2.75 -0.81
C LEU A 72 -3.14 -3.71 0.38
N ASP A 73 -3.14 -3.15 1.58
CA ASP A 73 -3.63 -3.86 2.77
C ASP A 73 -4.70 -3.03 3.49
N SER A 74 -5.79 -3.67 3.90
CA SER A 74 -6.94 -3.01 4.53
C SER A 74 -6.78 -2.78 6.03
N GLY A 75 -5.65 -3.18 6.61
CA GLY A 75 -5.32 -2.98 8.02
C GLY A 75 -5.49 -4.24 8.85
N ALA A 76 -5.31 -4.06 10.16
CA ALA A 76 -5.12 -5.12 11.14
C ALA A 76 -3.98 -6.06 10.72
N MET A 77 -2.92 -5.46 10.18
CA MET A 77 -1.73 -6.17 9.73
C MET A 77 -0.82 -6.51 10.91
N LEU A 78 -0.68 -5.58 11.87
CA LEU A 78 0.33 -5.66 12.91
C LEU A 78 -0.04 -6.60 14.06
N TYR A 79 -1.30 -6.55 14.52
CA TYR A 79 -1.74 -7.25 15.72
C TYR A 79 -3.08 -7.96 15.52
N ALA A 80 -3.28 -9.09 16.21
CA ALA A 80 -4.53 -9.86 16.18
C ALA A 80 -5.49 -9.51 17.34
N THR A 81 -5.10 -8.59 18.22
CA THR A 81 -5.84 -8.14 19.41
C THR A 81 -5.69 -6.62 19.55
N ASN A 82 -6.68 -5.94 20.12
CA ASN A 82 -6.64 -4.50 20.44
C ASN A 82 -5.84 -4.17 21.72
N PHE A 83 -5.43 -5.18 22.48
CA PHE A 83 -4.72 -5.01 23.75
C PHE A 83 -3.53 -5.96 23.81
N LEU A 84 -2.37 -5.41 24.16
CA LEU A 84 -1.16 -6.19 24.42
C LEU A 84 -1.00 -6.36 25.94
N SER A 85 -0.80 -7.60 26.37
CA SER A 85 -0.61 -7.93 27.78
C SER A 85 0.65 -8.75 27.98
N PRO A 86 1.41 -8.51 29.07
CA PRO A 86 2.48 -9.40 29.48
C PRO A 86 1.99 -10.84 29.69
N PRO A 87 2.87 -11.84 29.53
CA PRO A 87 4.31 -11.70 29.25
C PRO A 87 4.65 -11.73 27.76
N LEU A 88 3.68 -11.84 26.85
CA LEU A 88 3.92 -12.06 25.42
C LEU A 88 3.90 -10.79 24.57
N ASP A 89 3.61 -9.63 25.17
CA ASP A 89 3.51 -8.36 24.44
C ASP A 89 4.79 -8.01 23.67
N TYR A 90 5.97 -8.32 24.22
CA TYR A 90 7.25 -8.11 23.52
C TYR A 90 7.35 -8.90 22.21
N ILE A 91 6.83 -10.14 22.17
CA ILE A 91 6.83 -10.97 20.95
C ILE A 91 5.90 -10.35 19.92
N PHE A 92 4.71 -9.90 20.34
CA PHE A 92 3.76 -9.26 19.43
C PHE A 92 4.31 -7.95 18.85
N ARG A 93 5.07 -7.17 19.62
CA ARG A 93 5.75 -5.95 19.12
C ARG A 93 6.79 -6.29 18.04
N LEU A 94 7.58 -7.35 18.24
CA LEU A 94 8.55 -7.82 17.23
C LEU A 94 7.85 -8.36 15.99
N ASP A 95 6.78 -9.13 16.15
CA ASP A 95 6.00 -9.69 15.04
C ASP A 95 5.31 -8.61 14.20
N ALA A 96 4.81 -7.55 14.85
CA ALA A 96 4.28 -6.38 14.16
C ALA A 96 5.36 -5.71 13.28
N TYR A 97 6.54 -5.44 13.84
CA TYR A 97 7.65 -4.87 13.09
C TYR A 97 8.06 -5.74 11.89
N ILE A 98 8.24 -7.05 12.11
CA ILE A 98 8.58 -8.00 11.04
C ILE A 98 7.49 -8.04 9.97
N SER A 99 6.22 -7.95 10.36
CA SER A 99 5.08 -7.96 9.42
C SER A 99 5.08 -6.73 8.52
N ALA A 100 5.34 -5.55 9.08
CA ALA A 100 5.48 -4.32 8.31
C ALA A 100 6.66 -4.40 7.33
N MET A 101 7.84 -4.85 7.79
CA MET A 101 9.01 -5.04 6.92
C MET A 101 8.79 -6.08 5.83
N ALA A 102 8.02 -7.14 6.12
CA ALA A 102 7.67 -8.14 5.12
C ALA A 102 6.71 -7.58 4.07
N ALA A 103 5.70 -6.79 4.47
CA ALA A 103 4.79 -6.12 3.56
C ALA A 103 5.52 -5.09 2.67
N ASP A 104 6.50 -4.39 3.24
CA ASP A 104 7.36 -3.44 2.53
C ASP A 104 8.20 -4.15 1.47
N LYS A 105 8.87 -5.25 1.86
CA LYS A 105 9.69 -6.06 0.95
C LYS A 105 8.89 -6.74 -0.18
N ILE A 106 7.60 -7.00 0.05
CA ILE A 106 6.68 -7.51 -0.99
C ILE A 106 6.33 -6.41 -2.00
N GLY A 107 6.52 -5.14 -1.63
CA GLY A 107 6.14 -3.96 -2.40
C GLY A 107 4.65 -3.72 -2.33
N SER A 108 4.12 -3.58 -1.10
CA SER A 108 2.80 -3.00 -0.87
C SER A 108 2.86 -1.51 -1.18
N ASP A 109 1.83 -0.97 -1.82
CA ASP A 109 1.77 0.44 -2.26
C ASP A 109 1.13 1.35 -1.21
N ALA A 110 0.24 0.82 -0.37
CA ALA A 110 -0.31 1.50 0.79
C ALA A 110 -0.95 0.51 1.77
N VAL A 111 -1.00 0.90 3.05
CA VAL A 111 -1.66 0.12 4.11
C VAL A 111 -2.63 1.01 4.88
N ASN A 112 -3.88 0.57 5.00
CA ASN A 112 -4.86 1.26 5.83
C ASN A 112 -4.60 0.98 7.32
N VAL A 113 -4.88 1.96 8.18
CA VAL A 113 -4.77 1.83 9.63
C VAL A 113 -6.09 1.33 10.22
N SER A 114 -6.04 0.24 10.98
CA SER A 114 -7.15 -0.23 11.81
C SER A 114 -6.91 0.04 13.30
N SER A 115 -7.93 -0.16 14.15
CA SER A 115 -7.74 -0.11 15.60
C SER A 115 -6.72 -1.13 16.11
N PHE A 116 -6.61 -2.28 15.44
CA PHE A 116 -5.68 -3.33 15.82
C PHE A 116 -4.24 -2.91 15.54
N ASP A 117 -3.97 -2.10 14.52
CA ASP A 117 -2.60 -1.64 14.25
C ASP A 117 -2.12 -0.65 15.33
N LEU A 118 -3.03 -0.13 16.14
CA LEU A 118 -2.79 0.82 17.21
C LEU A 118 -2.71 0.17 18.60
N SER A 119 -2.79 -1.17 18.70
CA SER A 119 -2.83 -1.89 19.99
C SER A 119 -1.65 -1.65 20.91
N ASN A 120 -0.50 -1.27 20.36
CA ASN A 120 0.64 -0.85 21.13
C ASN A 120 0.53 0.66 21.47
N SER A 121 0.55 1.51 20.46
CA SER A 121 0.34 2.96 20.53
C SER A 121 0.40 3.57 19.13
N VAL A 122 -0.11 4.78 18.95
CA VAL A 122 0.08 5.55 17.72
C VAL A 122 1.56 5.84 17.46
N ASP A 123 2.33 6.17 18.50
CA ASP A 123 3.78 6.41 18.38
C ASP A 123 4.54 5.20 17.84
N SER A 124 4.10 3.99 18.18
CA SER A 124 4.70 2.77 17.67
C SER A 124 4.41 2.56 16.18
N LEU A 125 3.19 2.91 15.73
CA LEU A 125 2.87 2.90 14.30
C LEU A 125 3.71 3.96 13.55
N LEU A 126 3.83 5.17 14.10
CA LEU A 126 4.65 6.24 13.52
C LEU A 126 6.15 5.87 13.48
N ALA A 127 6.64 5.07 14.42
CA ALA A 127 8.00 4.55 14.38
C ALA A 127 8.18 3.52 13.25
N ILE A 128 7.18 2.69 12.97
CA ILE A 128 7.16 1.75 11.84
C ILE A 128 7.07 2.51 10.52
N ASP A 129 6.20 3.51 10.41
CA ASP A 129 6.04 4.37 9.23
C ASP A 129 7.37 4.99 8.77
N LYS A 130 8.22 5.41 9.72
CA LYS A 130 9.57 5.95 9.43
C LYS A 130 10.53 4.98 8.75
N VAL A 131 10.27 3.67 8.82
CA VAL A 131 11.16 2.63 8.27
C VAL A 131 10.52 1.80 7.15
N THR A 132 9.25 2.04 6.83
CA THR A 132 8.56 1.44 5.68
C THR A 132 8.49 2.44 4.52
N SER A 133 8.51 1.96 3.27
CA SER A 133 8.42 2.80 2.08
C SER A 133 6.99 3.15 1.67
N PHE A 134 6.01 2.35 2.09
CA PHE A 134 4.60 2.61 1.82
C PHE A 134 3.99 3.56 2.87
N PRO A 135 3.00 4.38 2.48
CA PRO A 135 2.25 5.21 3.41
C PRO A 135 1.23 4.38 4.20
N TRP A 136 1.09 4.72 5.49
CA TRP A 136 -0.06 4.35 6.30
C TRP A 136 -1.19 5.35 6.11
N LEU A 137 -2.38 4.87 5.75
CA LEU A 137 -3.52 5.70 5.39
C LEU A 137 -4.66 5.57 6.39
N SER A 138 -5.30 6.69 6.70
CA SER A 138 -6.60 6.75 7.36
C SER A 138 -7.26 8.08 7.03
N SER A 139 -8.56 8.05 6.69
CA SER A 139 -9.35 9.26 6.43
C SER A 139 -10.17 9.73 7.63
N ASN A 140 -10.20 8.94 8.71
CA ASN A 140 -11.04 9.17 9.89
C ASN A 140 -10.27 9.13 11.22
N LEU A 141 -8.94 8.99 11.19
CA LEU A 141 -8.09 9.08 12.36
C LEU A 141 -7.44 10.46 12.44
N ILE A 142 -7.67 11.17 13.55
CA ILE A 142 -7.05 12.46 13.86
C ILE A 142 -6.12 12.23 15.05
N TRP A 143 -4.82 12.43 14.85
CA TRP A 143 -3.80 12.34 15.89
C TRP A 143 -3.14 13.70 16.12
N LYS A 144 -2.77 14.00 17.37
CA LYS A 144 -2.25 15.30 17.80
C LYS A 144 -0.84 15.16 18.36
#